data_AF-A0A7K1TGL8-F1
#
_entry.id   AF-A0A7K1TGL8-F1
#
_cell.length_a   1.000
_cell.length_b   1.000
_cell.length_c   1.000
_cell.angle_alpha   90.00
_cell.angle_beta   90.00
_cell.angle_gamma   90.00
#
_symmetry.space_group_name_H-M   'P 1'
#
loop_
_entity.id
_entity.type
_entity.pdbx_description
1 polymer ?
#
loop_
_entity_poly.entity_id
_entity_poly.type
_entity_poly.pdbx_seq_one_letter_code
_entity_poly.pdbx_strand_id
1 'polypeptide(L)'
;MWWFYALLSAVFAALTAILAKIGIQGVDSTLATAIRMVVILLLAWGIAYFQGGVEKIHLLTRTNLIFLGLSGVATGLSWLFYFRALQLGKVSQVAPVDKLSVAIALVLSVVFLGEKLTWHVGVGALLIISGTFVLIWG
;
A
#
# COMPACT_ATOMS: atom_id res chain seq x y z
N MET A 1 1.08 10.09 18.67
CA MET A 1 -0.29 10.05 18.09
C MET A 1 -0.25 9.36 16.73
N TRP A 2 -1.13 8.38 16.49
CA TRP A 2 -1.17 7.56 15.26
C TRP A 2 -1.44 8.36 13.97
N TRP A 3 -2.24 9.44 14.05
CA TRP A 3 -2.63 10.24 12.88
C TRP A 3 -1.44 10.97 12.23
N PHE A 4 -0.41 11.33 13.00
CA PHE A 4 0.80 11.97 12.47
C PHE A 4 1.57 11.02 11.54
N TYR A 5 1.72 9.75 11.95
CA TYR A 5 2.33 8.71 11.11
C TYR A 5 1.49 8.41 9.86
N ALA A 6 0.16 8.46 9.97
CA ALA A 6 -0.73 8.29 8.82
C ALA A 6 -0.57 9.44 7.80
N LEU A 7 -0.46 10.69 8.26
CA LEU A 7 -0.23 11.83 7.38
C LEU A 7 1.14 11.72 6.68
N LEU A 8 2.18 11.35 7.43
CA LEU A 8 3.50 11.14 6.87
C LEU A 8 3.51 10.00 5.83
N SER A 9 2.80 8.91 6.11
CA SER A 9 2.58 7.81 5.15
C SER A 9 1.91 8.29 3.86
N ALA A 10 0.91 9.17 3.94
CA ALA A 10 0.24 9.74 2.77
C ALA A 10 1.22 10.57 1.90
N VAL A 11 2.10 11.36 2.53
CA VAL A 11 3.15 12.12 1.82
C VAL A 11 4.12 11.18 1.10
N PHE A 12 4.62 10.16 1.78
CA PHE A 12 5.52 9.17 1.16
C PHE A 12 4.84 8.34 0.06
N ALA A 13 3.54 8.07 0.18
CA ALA A 13 2.76 7.40 -0.86
C ALA A 13 2.64 8.28 -2.11
N ALA A 14 2.41 9.59 -1.95
CA ALA A 14 2.37 10.54 -3.07
C ALA A 14 3.74 10.67 -3.76
N LEU A 15 4.82 10.83 -2.98
CA LEU A 15 6.19 10.83 -3.49
C LEU A 15 6.52 9.54 -4.24
N THR A 16 6.12 8.40 -3.66
CA THR A 16 6.29 7.08 -4.28
C THR A 16 5.63 7.00 -5.65
N ALA A 17 4.41 7.50 -5.81
CA ALA A 17 3.70 7.47 -7.09
C ALA A 17 4.41 8.30 -8.17
N ILE A 18 4.85 9.52 -7.81
CA ILE A 18 5.54 10.42 -8.74
C ILE A 18 6.91 9.86 -9.12
N LEU A 19 7.74 9.50 -8.14
CA LEU A 19 9.07 8.95 -8.38
C LEU A 19 9.01 7.62 -9.15
N ALA A 20 8.02 6.76 -8.87
CA ALA A 20 7.80 5.54 -9.63
C ALA A 20 7.45 5.84 -11.08
N LYS A 21 6.48 6.74 -11.33
CA LYS A 21 6.08 7.10 -12.69
C LYS A 21 7.25 7.64 -13.51
N ILE A 22 8.19 8.35 -12.89
CA ILE A 22 9.42 8.81 -13.55
C ILE A 22 10.38 7.63 -13.76
N GLY A 23 10.64 6.83 -12.73
CA GLY A 23 11.62 5.74 -12.77
C GLY A 23 11.24 4.53 -13.65
N ILE A 24 9.96 4.32 -13.94
CA ILE A 24 9.48 3.23 -14.83
C ILE A 24 9.38 3.64 -16.31
N GLN A 25 9.67 4.90 -16.67
CA GLN A 25 9.64 5.33 -18.06
C GLN A 25 10.80 4.71 -18.84
N GLY A 26 10.49 4.03 -19.94
CA GLY A 26 11.49 3.39 -20.80
C GLY A 26 12.13 2.12 -20.22
N VAL A 27 11.67 1.63 -19.06
CA VAL A 27 12.17 0.42 -18.40
C VAL A 27 11.00 -0.51 -18.10
N ASP A 28 11.25 -1.83 -18.08
CA ASP A 28 10.23 -2.78 -17.66
C ASP A 28 9.75 -2.51 -16.21
N SER A 29 8.43 -2.47 -16.00
CA SER A 29 7.85 -2.14 -14.70
C SER A 29 8.15 -3.20 -13.63
N THR A 30 8.30 -4.47 -14.04
CA THR A 30 8.64 -5.57 -13.13
C THR A 30 10.07 -5.41 -12.64
N LEU A 31 11.00 -5.10 -13.55
CA LEU A 31 12.40 -4.82 -13.22
C LEU A 31 12.52 -3.62 -12.26
N ALA A 32 11.85 -2.51 -12.57
CA ALA A 32 11.85 -1.33 -11.70
C ALA A 32 11.25 -1.62 -10.30
N THR A 33 10.20 -2.46 -10.24
CA THR A 33 9.62 -2.92 -8.98
C THR A 33 10.61 -3.79 -8.21
N ALA A 34 11.30 -4.71 -8.87
CA ALA A 34 12.30 -5.57 -8.24
C ALA A 34 13.44 -4.75 -7.60
N ILE A 35 13.96 -3.75 -8.32
CA ILE A 35 14.99 -2.84 -7.78
C ILE A 35 14.47 -2.11 -6.54
N ARG A 36 13.24 -1.57 -6.59
CA ARG A 36 12.61 -0.93 -5.43
C ARG A 36 12.47 -1.87 -4.23
N MET A 37 12.12 -3.14 -4.46
CA MET A 37 11.97 -4.13 -3.39
C MET A 37 13.30 -4.41 -2.70
N VAL A 38 14.42 -4.41 -3.42
CA VAL A 38 15.76 -4.53 -2.82
C VAL A 38 16.07 -3.34 -1.92
N VAL A 39 15.79 -2.11 -2.38
CA VAL A 39 16.00 -0.89 -1.57
C VAL A 39 15.16 -0.94 -0.28
N ILE A 40 13.89 -1.34 -0.39
CA ILE A 40 12.98 -1.46 0.76
C ILE A 40 13.43 -2.56 1.72
N LEU A 41 13.88 -3.71 1.21
CA LEU A 41 14.42 -4.79 2.02
C LEU A 41 15.59 -4.30 2.88
N LEU A 42 16.58 -3.64 2.26
CA LEU A 42 17.76 -3.13 2.96
C LEU A 42 17.37 -2.09 4.01
N LEU A 43 16.46 -1.17 3.68
CA LEU A 43 16.00 -0.14 4.59
C LEU A 43 15.22 -0.73 5.78
N ALA A 44 14.28 -1.65 5.53
CA ALA A 44 13.47 -2.28 6.56
C ALA A 44 14.32 -3.14 7.51
N TRP A 45 15.22 -3.97 6.98
CA TRP A 45 16.11 -4.79 7.80
C TRP A 45 17.16 -3.96 8.53
N GLY A 46 17.69 -2.90 7.91
CA GLY A 46 18.60 -1.97 8.58
C GLY A 46 17.94 -1.31 9.80
N ILE A 47 16.73 -0.78 9.62
CA ILE A 47 15.95 -0.18 10.72
C ILE A 47 15.63 -1.23 11.80
N ALA A 48 15.19 -2.44 11.42
CA ALA A 48 14.88 -3.51 12.36
C ALA A 48 16.12 -3.93 13.18
N TYR A 49 17.30 -3.95 12.56
CA TYR A 49 18.56 -4.23 13.24
C TYR A 49 18.90 -3.13 14.27
N PHE A 50 18.87 -1.85 13.88
CA PHE A 50 19.17 -0.75 14.80
C PHE A 50 18.17 -0.60 15.95
N GLN A 51 16.93 -1.05 15.78
CA GLN A 51 15.91 -1.08 16.84
C GLN A 51 15.96 -2.33 17.74
N GLY A 52 16.92 -3.24 17.53
CA GLY A 52 17.00 -4.50 18.27
C GLY A 52 15.84 -5.46 17.98
N GLY A 53 15.14 -5.29 16.85
CA GLY A 53 14.03 -6.15 16.45
C GLY A 53 14.48 -7.56 16.03
N VAL A 54 15.72 -7.69 15.56
CA VAL A 54 16.31 -8.97 15.14
C VAL A 54 16.42 -9.94 16.32
N GLU A 55 16.76 -9.44 17.51
CA GLU A 55 16.82 -10.26 18.72
C GLU A 55 15.45 -10.84 19.07
N LYS A 56 14.34 -10.17 18.71
CA LYS A 56 12.96 -10.57 19.03
C LYS A 56 12.33 -11.51 18.01
N ILE A 57 13.06 -11.92 16.95
CA ILE A 57 12.54 -12.82 15.90
C ILE A 57 12.05 -14.16 16.49
N HIS A 58 12.69 -14.65 17.56
CA HIS A 58 12.29 -15.89 18.23
C HIS A 58 10.90 -15.82 18.89
N LEU A 59 10.33 -14.63 19.07
CA LEU A 59 8.97 -14.43 19.59
C LEU A 59 7.89 -14.58 18.50
N LEU A 60 8.28 -14.68 17.22
CA LEU A 60 7.33 -14.81 16.13
C LEU A 60 6.73 -16.22 16.11
N THR A 61 5.40 -16.29 16.18
CA THR A 61 4.65 -17.55 16.05
C THR A 61 4.57 -17.99 14.58
N ARG A 62 4.27 -19.27 14.34
CA ARG A 62 4.00 -19.77 12.98
C ARG A 62 2.86 -19.01 12.29
N THR A 63 1.83 -18.65 13.05
CA THR A 63 0.71 -17.85 12.56
C THR A 63 1.17 -16.48 12.07
N ASN A 64 2.03 -15.79 12.84
CA ASN A 64 2.58 -14.50 12.43
C ASN A 64 3.34 -14.63 11.11
N LEU A 65 4.19 -15.66 10.96
CA LEU A 65 4.97 -15.88 9.74
C LEU A 65 4.10 -16.17 8.52
N ILE A 66 3.02 -16.95 8.67
CA ILE A 66 2.10 -17.25 7.57
C ILE A 66 1.39 -15.97 7.12
N PHE A 67 0.81 -15.20 8.05
CA PHE A 67 0.11 -13.96 7.70
C PHE A 67 1.06 -12.88 7.15
N LEU A 68 2.28 -12.76 7.68
CA LEU A 68 3.32 -11.88 7.14
C LEU A 68 3.72 -12.29 5.72
N GLY A 69 3.88 -13.60 5.48
CA GLY A 69 4.17 -14.13 4.15
C GLY A 69 3.05 -13.82 3.14
N LEU A 70 1.80 -14.11 3.51
CA LEU A 70 0.63 -13.81 2.68
C LEU A 70 0.49 -12.30 2.42
N SER A 71 0.70 -11.46 3.45
CA SER A 71 0.70 -10.00 3.31
C SER A 71 1.82 -9.51 2.40
N GLY A 72 3.01 -10.12 2.46
CA GLY A 72 4.13 -9.82 1.59
C GLY A 72 3.83 -10.13 0.12
N VAL A 73 3.23 -11.30 -0.15
CA VAL A 73 2.78 -11.68 -1.50
C VAL A 73 1.71 -10.71 -2.01
N ALA A 74 0.71 -10.39 -1.18
CA ALA A 74 -0.34 -9.43 -1.54
C ALA A 74 0.23 -8.04 -1.86
N THR A 75 1.20 -7.57 -1.06
CA THR A 75 1.89 -6.28 -1.28
C THR A 75 2.68 -6.29 -2.59
N GLY A 76 3.44 -7.36 -2.85
CA GLY A 76 4.22 -7.51 -4.08
C GLY A 76 3.33 -7.51 -5.32
N LEU A 77 2.23 -8.29 -5.31
CA LEU A 77 1.26 -8.32 -6.41
C LEU A 77 0.58 -6.96 -6.60
N SER A 78 0.14 -6.32 -5.51
CA SER A 78 -0.43 -4.97 -5.56
C SER A 78 0.50 -3.98 -6.27
N TRP A 79 1.79 -3.97 -5.91
CA TRP A 79 2.77 -3.07 -6.53
C TRP A 79 3.05 -3.39 -7.99
N LEU A 80 3.12 -4.66 -8.37
CA LEU A 80 3.30 -5.07 -9.76
C LEU A 80 2.15 -4.53 -10.64
N PHE A 81 0.91 -4.72 -10.22
CA PHE A 81 -0.26 -4.20 -10.95
C PHE A 81 -0.32 -2.67 -10.92
N TYR A 82 -0.05 -2.05 -9.77
CA TYR A 82 -0.09 -0.59 -9.62
C TYR A 82 0.95 0.12 -10.51
N PHE A 83 2.20 -0.35 -10.52
CA PHE A 83 3.23 0.26 -11.35
C PHE A 83 3.03 -0.03 -12.83
N ARG A 84 2.50 -1.21 -13.18
CA ARG A 84 2.11 -1.47 -14.56
C ARG A 84 1.00 -0.52 -15.01
N ALA A 85 -0.02 -0.28 -14.17
CA ALA A 85 -1.06 0.70 -14.45
C ALA A 85 -0.50 2.13 -14.55
N LEU A 86 0.40 2.52 -13.65
CA LEU A 86 1.09 3.81 -13.73
C LEU A 86 1.92 3.94 -15.00
N GLN A 87 2.52 2.88 -15.52
CA GLN A 87 3.26 2.94 -16.77
C GLN A 87 2.33 3.29 -17.94
N LEU A 88 1.16 2.65 -17.99
CA LEU A 88 0.16 2.80 -19.07
C LEU A 88 -0.69 4.08 -18.97
N GLY A 89 -0.98 4.54 -17.75
CA GLY A 89 -1.93 5.62 -17.47
C GLY A 89 -1.32 6.87 -16.84
N LYS A 90 -2.16 7.86 -16.56
CA LYS A 90 -1.78 9.07 -15.82
C LYS A 90 -1.88 8.82 -14.31
N VAL A 91 -0.99 9.44 -13.54
CA VAL A 91 -1.01 9.37 -12.06
C VAL A 91 -2.37 9.84 -11.51
N SER A 92 -2.97 10.87 -12.11
CA SER A 92 -4.27 11.41 -11.73
C SER A 92 -5.43 10.43 -11.90
N GLN A 93 -5.29 9.39 -12.73
CA GLN A 93 -6.32 8.36 -12.91
C GLN A 93 -6.02 7.12 -12.07
N VAL A 94 -4.76 6.68 -12.04
CA VAL A 94 -4.36 5.44 -11.36
C VAL A 94 -4.32 5.60 -9.84
N ALA A 95 -3.85 6.73 -9.33
CA ALA A 95 -3.73 6.94 -7.89
C ALA A 95 -5.10 6.97 -7.17
N PRO A 96 -6.17 7.60 -7.70
CA PRO A 96 -7.50 7.52 -7.10
C PRO A 96 -8.10 6.11 -7.13
N VAL A 97 -7.86 5.33 -8.20
CA VAL A 97 -8.30 3.92 -8.29
C VAL A 97 -7.63 3.11 -7.19
N ASP A 98 -6.33 3.29 -6.96
CA ASP A 98 -5.60 2.64 -5.86
C ASP A 98 -6.22 2.96 -4.49
N LYS A 99 -6.76 4.18 -4.28
CA LYS A 99 -7.44 4.54 -3.04
C LYS A 99 -8.78 3.84 -2.80
N LEU A 100 -9.39 3.20 -3.80
CA LEU A 100 -10.51 2.29 -3.58
C LEU A 100 -10.14 1.10 -2.70
N SER A 101 -8.84 0.77 -2.59
CA SER A 101 -8.35 -0.22 -1.62
C SER A 101 -8.79 0.08 -0.20
N VAL A 102 -8.98 1.35 0.18
CA VAL A 102 -9.49 1.75 1.50
C VAL A 102 -10.91 1.24 1.69
N ALA A 103 -11.79 1.43 0.71
CA ALA A 103 -13.16 0.93 0.78
C ALA A 103 -13.20 -0.60 0.82
N ILE A 104 -12.38 -1.27 0.00
CA ILE A 104 -12.25 -2.74 0.01
C ILE A 104 -11.74 -3.23 1.37
N ALA A 105 -10.71 -2.58 1.93
CA ALA A 105 -10.14 -2.93 3.22
C ALA A 105 -11.16 -2.79 4.36
N LEU A 106 -12.01 -1.74 4.34
CA LEU A 106 -13.10 -1.58 5.30
C LEU A 106 -14.13 -2.72 5.20
N VAL A 107 -14.50 -3.13 3.98
CA VAL A 107 -15.41 -4.27 3.81
C VAL A 107 -14.76 -5.56 4.33
N LEU A 108 -13.49 -5.79 3.99
CA LEU A 108 -12.73 -6.95 4.46
C LEU A 108 -12.56 -6.91 5.99
N SER A 109 -12.42 -5.75 6.62
CA SER A 109 -12.30 -5.65 8.07
C SER A 109 -13.59 -6.03 8.80
N VAL A 110 -14.75 -5.65 8.25
CA VAL A 110 -16.04 -6.12 8.75
C VAL A 110 -16.17 -7.65 8.61
N VAL A 111 -15.80 -8.20 7.45
CA VAL A 111 -15.99 -9.64 7.15
C VAL A 111 -15.02 -10.53 7.92
N PHE A 112 -13.73 -10.18 7.96
CA PHE A 112 -12.67 -11.03 8.50
C PHE A 112 -12.27 -10.69 9.94
N LEU A 113 -12.36 -9.41 10.33
CA LEU A 113 -12.00 -8.95 11.68
C LEU A 113 -13.23 -8.72 12.58
N GLY A 114 -14.44 -8.74 12.01
CA GLY A 114 -15.69 -8.54 12.76
C GLY A 114 -15.87 -7.09 13.24
N GLU A 115 -15.18 -6.13 12.61
CA GLU A 115 -15.30 -4.72 12.98
C GLU A 115 -16.72 -4.21 12.73
N LYS A 116 -17.26 -3.43 13.67
CA LYS A 116 -18.59 -2.84 13.52
C LYS A 116 -18.49 -1.64 12.58
N LEU A 117 -19.15 -1.74 11.42
CA LEU A 117 -19.27 -0.61 10.51
C LEU A 117 -20.19 0.44 11.13
N THR A 118 -19.62 1.57 11.53
CA THR A 118 -20.42 2.73 11.96
C THR A 118 -20.93 3.48 10.74
N TRP A 119 -22.06 4.19 10.89
CA TRP A 119 -22.63 5.01 9.81
C TRP A 119 -21.61 6.00 9.23
N HIS A 120 -20.77 6.60 10.07
CA HIS A 120 -19.70 7.52 9.66
C HIS A 120 -18.68 6.87 8.73
N VAL A 121 -18.29 5.61 9.00
CA VAL A 121 -17.36 4.86 8.15
C VAL A 121 -17.99 4.52 6.80
N GLY A 122 -19.28 4.13 6.80
CA GLY A 122 -20.02 3.87 5.56
C GLY A 122 -20.14 5.10 4.65
N VAL A 123 -20.50 6.25 5.23
CA VAL A 123 -20.56 7.52 4.48
C VAL A 123 -19.17 7.93 3.98
N GLY A 124 -18.14 7.81 4.81
CA GLY A 124 -16.75 8.09 4.40
C GLY A 124 -16.29 7.21 3.23
N ALA A 125 -16.59 5.92 3.27
CA ALA A 125 -16.28 4.99 2.18
C ALA A 125 -17.01 5.38 0.87
N LEU A 126 -18.30 5.72 0.94
CA LEU A 126 -19.06 6.20 -0.21
C LEU A 126 -18.48 7.48 -0.81
N LEU A 127 -18.06 8.43 0.05
CA LEU A 127 -17.42 9.66 -0.41
C LEU A 127 -16.09 9.38 -1.13
N ILE A 128 -15.25 8.50 -0.58
CA ILE A 128 -13.99 8.09 -1.24
C ILE A 128 -14.29 7.47 -2.61
N ILE A 129 -15.26 6.56 -2.69
CA ILE A 129 -15.66 5.90 -3.94
C ILE A 129 -16.13 6.94 -4.96
N SER A 130 -17.06 7.82 -4.57
CA SER A 130 -17.59 8.86 -5.45
C SER A 130 -16.50 9.84 -5.92
N GLY A 131 -15.60 10.25 -5.02
CA GLY A 131 -14.49 11.14 -5.34
C GLY A 131 -13.52 10.51 -6.33
N THR A 132 -13.23 9.21 -6.18
CA THR A 132 -12.43 8.46 -7.14
C THR A 132 -13.10 8.45 -8.52
N PHE A 133 -14.40 8.18 -8.63
CA PHE A 133 -15.10 8.21 -9.92
C PHE A 133 -15.01 9.57 -10.61
N VAL A 134 -15.23 10.65 -9.87
CA VAL A 134 -15.11 12.02 -10.39
C VAL A 134 -13.70 12.30 -10.91
N LEU A 135 -12.65 11.88 -10.18
CA LEU A 135 -11.27 12.11 -10.60
C LEU A 135 -10.84 11.32 -11.84
N ILE A 136 -11.40 10.13 -12.05
CA ILE A 136 -11.07 9.30 -13.22
C ILE A 136 -11.72 9.83 -14.50
N TRP A 137 -12.96 10.34 -14.38
CA TRP A 137 -13.80 10.76 -15.51
C TRP A 137 -13.78 12.27 -15.79
N GLY A 138 -13.18 13.06 -14.91
CA GLY A 138 -12.96 14.50 -15.08
C GLY A 138 -11.74 14.89 -15.89
#